data_AF-A0AAZ1XD69-F1
#
_entry.id   AF-A0AAZ1XD69-F1
#
_cell.length_a   1.000
_cell.length_b   1.000
_cell.length_c   1.000
_cell.angle_alpha   90.00
_cell.angle_beta   90.00
_cell.angle_gamma   90.00
#
_symmetry.space_group_name_H-M   'P 1'
#
loop_
_entity.id
_entity.type
_entity.pdbx_description
1 polymer ?
#
loop_
_entity_poly.entity_id
_entity_poly.type
_entity_poly.pdbx_seq_one_letter_code
_entity_poly.pdbx_strand_id
1 'polypeptide(L)'
;MPRKSNSIGQKQCLLYIKNATTVEDAKAAIEKAEDSLAIVGAWRNITTLRQRDALVQSAVDFFVEGRLNVALQQFTEGFNTLGLLQDIRAHPDLFRNLFVEDVEPLKAADLSAVFQVNFSTPGTHKREIESQTICFWRDWLIDVEDGECAPVTLENVLEFVSGSSSIPPNGFLMQPTIEILPEDSGKIFPEANTCNIVLKLPVHKDYQSFKAQMCNAILWAPTFGVA
;
A
#
# COMPACT_ATOMS: atom_id res chain seq x y z
N MET A 1 14.73 -26.73 5.71
CA MET A 1 13.92 -27.00 6.92
C MET A 1 13.86 -25.74 7.75
N PRO A 2 12.69 -25.09 7.91
CA PRO A 2 12.58 -23.93 8.77
C PRO A 2 12.39 -24.39 10.22
N ARG A 3 13.21 -23.85 11.14
CA ARG A 3 12.94 -23.94 12.57
C ARG A 3 11.63 -23.19 12.83
N LYS A 4 10.57 -23.90 13.18
CA LYS A 4 9.37 -23.31 13.77
C LYS A 4 9.76 -22.74 15.14
N SER A 5 10.15 -21.47 15.20
CA SER A 5 10.11 -20.74 16.46
C SER A 5 8.64 -20.42 16.73
N ASN A 6 8.04 -21.11 17.69
CA ASN A 6 6.78 -20.74 18.34
C ASN A 6 7.00 -19.45 19.16
N SER A 7 7.50 -18.40 18.53
CA SER A 7 7.71 -17.11 19.15
C SER A 7 6.35 -16.42 19.24
N ILE A 8 5.74 -16.49 20.43
CA ILE A 8 4.63 -15.59 20.79
C ILE A 8 5.15 -14.16 20.55
N GLY A 9 4.44 -13.37 19.76
CA GLY A 9 4.88 -12.01 19.41
C GLY A 9 5.18 -11.17 20.66
N GLN A 10 6.19 -10.30 20.61
CA GLN A 10 6.69 -9.52 21.77
C GLN A 10 5.56 -8.82 22.56
N LYS A 11 4.59 -8.23 21.84
CA LYS A 11 3.38 -7.63 22.42
C LYS A 11 2.56 -8.61 23.26
N GLN A 12 2.40 -9.83 22.76
CA GLN A 12 1.56 -10.85 23.37
C GLN A 12 2.22 -11.45 24.62
N CYS A 13 3.55 -11.59 24.63
CA CYS A 13 4.32 -11.93 25.84
C CYS A 13 4.12 -10.88 26.95
N LEU A 14 4.22 -9.59 26.63
CA LEU A 14 4.02 -8.51 27.60
C LEU A 14 2.59 -8.46 28.14
N LEU A 15 1.59 -8.73 27.29
CA LEU A 15 0.19 -8.81 27.71
C LEU A 15 -0.06 -9.98 28.68
N TYR A 16 0.55 -11.15 28.44
CA TYR A 16 0.44 -12.27 29.37
C TYR A 16 1.03 -11.95 30.75
N ILE A 17 2.19 -11.28 30.78
CA ILE A 17 2.79 -10.84 32.05
C ILE A 17 1.90 -9.80 32.72
N LYS A 18 1.39 -8.81 31.99
CA LYS A 18 0.53 -7.75 32.53
C LYS A 18 -0.77 -8.28 33.15
N ASN A 19 -1.36 -9.29 32.54
CA ASN A 19 -2.66 -9.85 32.94
C ASN A 19 -2.56 -10.89 34.07
N ALA A 20 -1.36 -11.33 34.45
CA ALA A 20 -1.18 -12.31 35.52
C ALA A 20 -1.68 -11.77 36.87
N THR A 21 -2.62 -12.45 37.53
CA THR A 21 -3.25 -11.97 38.77
C THR A 21 -2.48 -12.32 40.04
N THR A 22 -1.55 -13.26 39.97
CA THR A 22 -0.68 -13.67 41.08
C THR A 22 0.80 -13.48 40.74
N VAL A 23 1.66 -13.45 41.75
CA VAL A 23 3.11 -13.29 41.55
C VAL A 23 3.70 -14.54 40.89
N GLU A 24 3.17 -15.71 41.22
CA GLU A 24 3.53 -17.01 40.68
C GLU A 24 3.20 -17.08 39.17
N ASP A 25 2.00 -16.67 38.78
CA ASP A 25 1.60 -16.62 37.38
C ASP A 25 2.45 -15.63 36.59
N ALA A 26 2.77 -14.48 37.19
CA ALA A 26 3.61 -13.47 36.58
C ALA A 26 5.05 -13.98 36.38
N LYS A 27 5.61 -14.72 37.35
CA LYS A 27 6.92 -15.39 37.21
C LYS A 27 6.92 -16.43 36.10
N ALA A 28 5.90 -17.28 36.03
CA ALA A 28 5.77 -18.29 34.98
C ALA A 28 5.63 -17.64 33.58
N ALA A 29 4.93 -16.51 33.48
CA ALA A 29 4.82 -15.75 32.25
C ALA A 29 6.14 -15.08 31.84
N ILE A 30 6.91 -14.56 32.81
CA ILE A 30 8.23 -13.98 32.59
C ILE A 30 9.23 -15.04 32.10
N GLU A 31 9.22 -16.23 32.71
CA GLU A 31 10.07 -17.35 32.30
C GLU A 31 9.78 -17.81 30.87
N LYS A 32 8.49 -17.90 30.51
CA LYS A 32 8.08 -18.17 29.12
C LYS A 32 8.46 -17.07 28.12
N ALA A 33 8.65 -15.84 28.59
CA ALA A 33 9.01 -14.69 27.78
C ALA A 33 10.52 -14.36 27.82
N GLU A 34 11.35 -15.26 28.37
CA GLU A 34 12.78 -15.01 28.62
C GLU A 34 13.52 -14.54 27.37
N ASP A 35 13.35 -15.23 26.23
CA ASP A 35 14.02 -14.87 24.97
C ASP A 35 13.68 -13.46 24.50
N SER A 36 12.45 -13.01 24.76
CA SER A 36 12.02 -11.65 24.44
C SER A 36 12.58 -10.64 25.44
N LEU A 37 12.54 -10.94 26.74
CA LEU A 37 12.96 -10.02 27.80
C LEU A 37 14.47 -9.95 28.02
N ALA A 38 15.25 -10.93 27.52
CA ALA A 38 16.70 -10.98 27.68
C ALA A 38 17.40 -9.71 27.17
N ILE A 39 16.89 -9.13 26.08
CA ILE A 39 17.42 -7.89 25.47
C ILE A 39 17.14 -6.66 26.36
N VAL A 40 16.04 -6.67 27.12
CA VAL A 40 15.65 -5.57 28.02
C VAL A 40 16.51 -5.55 29.29
N GLY A 41 17.23 -6.64 29.59
CA GLY A 41 18.00 -6.78 30.83
C GLY A 41 17.12 -6.75 32.09
N ALA A 42 15.82 -7.00 31.93
CA ALA A 42 14.82 -6.76 32.96
C ALA A 42 14.86 -7.82 34.06
N TRP A 43 14.65 -7.38 35.30
CA TRP A 43 14.86 -8.13 36.54
C TRP A 43 13.98 -9.39 36.61
N ARG A 44 14.61 -10.58 36.52
CA ARG A 44 13.92 -11.89 36.48
C ARG A 44 13.15 -12.27 37.74
N ASN A 45 13.30 -11.54 38.84
CA ASN A 45 12.77 -11.94 40.14
C ASN A 45 11.85 -10.87 40.75
N ILE A 46 10.60 -10.85 40.30
CA ILE A 46 9.54 -10.03 40.91
C ILE A 46 9.03 -10.68 42.21
N THR A 47 8.76 -9.87 43.22
CA THR A 47 8.13 -10.31 44.49
C THR A 47 6.74 -9.70 44.69
N THR A 48 6.35 -8.72 43.85
CA THR A 48 5.07 -8.03 43.93
C THR A 48 4.48 -7.77 42.54
N LEU A 49 3.16 -7.63 42.45
CA LEU A 49 2.48 -7.23 41.19
C LEU A 49 2.83 -5.81 40.74
N ARG A 50 3.26 -4.92 41.65
CA ARG A 50 3.78 -3.60 41.29
C ARG A 50 5.08 -3.71 40.50
N GLN A 51 5.97 -4.64 40.86
CA GLN A 51 7.21 -4.88 40.12
C GLN A 51 6.94 -5.54 38.76
N ARG A 52 5.93 -6.40 38.65
CA ARG A 52 5.43 -6.90 37.35
C ARG A 52 5.03 -5.73 36.44
N ASP A 53 4.25 -4.79 36.95
CA ASP A 53 3.83 -3.62 36.16
C ASP A 53 5.01 -2.74 35.74
N ALA A 54 5.96 -2.51 36.66
CA ALA A 54 7.19 -1.78 36.35
C ALA A 54 8.04 -2.51 35.29
N LEU A 55 8.16 -3.83 35.37
CA LEU A 55 8.85 -4.65 34.38
C LEU A 55 8.21 -4.52 33.00
N VAL A 56 6.89 -4.64 32.92
CA VAL A 56 6.15 -4.49 31.66
C VAL A 56 6.35 -3.08 31.10
N GLN A 57 6.28 -2.05 31.95
CA GLN A 57 6.51 -0.67 31.51
C GLN A 57 7.93 -0.48 30.96
N SER A 58 8.96 -0.90 31.70
CA SER A 58 10.35 -0.81 31.24
C SER A 58 10.59 -1.58 29.94
N ALA A 59 9.94 -2.73 29.75
CA ALA A 59 10.03 -3.47 28.51
C ALA A 59 9.35 -2.74 27.34
N VAL A 60 8.18 -2.12 27.58
CA VAL A 60 7.51 -1.28 26.58
C VAL A 60 8.39 -0.08 26.21
N ASP A 61 8.89 0.66 27.20
CA ASP A 61 9.76 1.82 27.00
C ASP A 61 11.01 1.44 26.20
N PHE A 62 11.63 0.31 26.54
CA PHE A 62 12.78 -0.19 25.80
C PHE A 62 12.43 -0.54 24.33
N PHE A 63 11.33 -1.26 24.12
CA PHE A 63 11.01 -1.77 22.79
C PHE A 63 10.46 -0.72 21.84
N VAL A 64 9.76 0.30 22.37
CA VAL A 64 9.12 1.37 21.61
C VAL A 64 10.05 2.58 21.50
N GLU A 65 10.65 3.00 22.62
CA GLU A 65 11.46 4.22 22.65
C GLU A 65 12.94 3.90 22.58
N GLY A 66 13.43 2.98 23.42
CA GLY A 66 14.86 2.68 23.57
C GLY A 66 15.53 2.18 22.28
N ARG A 67 14.95 1.17 21.63
CA ARG A 67 15.50 0.60 20.39
C ARG A 67 15.49 1.58 19.22
N LEU A 68 14.47 2.43 19.17
CA LEU A 68 14.29 3.37 18.08
C LEU A 68 14.96 4.71 18.37
N ASN A 69 15.42 4.96 19.60
CA ASN A 69 15.88 6.28 20.03
C ASN A 69 16.97 6.86 19.12
N VAL A 70 18.03 6.09 18.87
CA VAL A 70 19.15 6.53 18.03
C VAL A 70 18.69 6.78 16.59
N ALA A 71 17.87 5.88 16.03
CA ALA A 71 17.34 6.04 14.69
C ALA A 71 16.40 7.25 14.58
N LEU A 72 15.54 7.48 15.58
CA LEU A 72 14.64 8.62 15.67
C LEU A 72 15.40 9.93 15.86
N GLN A 73 16.48 9.95 16.65
CA GLN A 73 17.35 11.11 16.78
C GLN A 73 18.01 11.45 15.44
N GLN A 74 18.62 10.48 14.77
CA GLN A 74 19.22 10.69 13.45
C GLN A 74 18.18 11.14 12.40
N PHE A 75 16.98 10.55 12.43
CA PHE A 75 15.88 10.95 11.55
C PHE A 75 15.45 12.39 11.82
N THR A 76 15.33 12.78 13.08
CA THR A 76 14.99 14.15 13.52
C THR A 76 16.07 15.15 13.11
N GLU A 77 17.35 14.81 13.30
CA GLU A 77 18.49 15.63 12.85
C GLU A 77 18.50 15.81 11.33
N GLY A 78 18.16 14.75 10.58
CA GLY A 78 17.99 14.79 9.13
C GLY A 78 16.96 15.84 8.69
N PHE A 79 15.75 15.82 9.26
CA PHE A 79 14.73 16.84 8.96
C PHE A 79 15.11 18.25 9.41
N ASN A 80 15.92 18.36 10.47
CA ASN A 80 16.37 19.66 10.93
C ASN A 80 17.41 20.30 9.98
N THR A 81 18.10 19.51 9.16
CA THR A 81 19.19 19.98 8.28
C THR A 81 18.73 21.03 7.27
N LEU A 82 17.49 20.93 6.78
CA LEU A 82 16.88 21.89 5.84
C LEU A 82 15.74 22.71 6.47
N GLY A 83 15.61 22.70 7.80
CA GLY A 83 14.54 23.41 8.54
C GLY A 83 13.17 22.72 8.55
N LEU A 84 12.99 21.64 7.78
CA LEU A 84 11.70 20.96 7.61
C LEU A 84 11.09 20.45 8.93
N LEU A 85 11.92 20.11 9.92
CA LEU A 85 11.43 19.66 11.24
C LEU A 85 10.52 20.68 11.92
N GLN A 86 10.79 21.98 11.75
CA GLN A 86 10.02 23.05 12.38
C GLN A 86 8.63 23.15 11.73
N ASP A 87 8.57 23.05 10.40
CA ASP A 87 7.32 23.05 9.63
C ASP A 87 6.46 21.82 9.94
N ILE A 88 7.08 20.63 10.02
CA ILE A 88 6.39 19.38 10.41
C ILE A 88 5.73 19.53 11.79
N ARG A 89 6.42 20.13 12.76
CA ARG A 89 5.90 20.32 14.13
C ARG A 89 4.83 21.43 14.20
N ALA A 90 4.96 22.47 13.39
CA ALA A 90 3.98 23.55 13.34
C ALA A 90 2.68 23.12 12.65
N HIS A 91 2.77 22.19 11.68
CA HIS A 91 1.65 21.78 10.84
C HIS A 91 1.54 20.25 10.71
N PRO A 92 1.42 19.49 11.81
CA PRO A 92 1.45 18.02 11.79
C PRO A 92 0.39 17.41 10.86
N ASP A 93 -0.80 18.00 10.78
CA ASP A 93 -1.88 17.50 9.93
C ASP A 93 -1.56 17.59 8.43
N LEU A 94 -0.83 18.62 7.98
CA LEU A 94 -0.43 18.76 6.57
C LEU A 94 0.61 17.71 6.16
N PHE A 95 1.52 17.38 7.07
CA PHE A 95 2.59 16.42 6.82
C PHE A 95 2.15 14.97 7.08
N ARG A 96 1.03 14.76 7.75
CA ARG A 96 0.53 13.42 8.10
C ARG A 96 0.44 12.54 6.85
N ASN A 97 -0.15 13.04 5.76
CA ASN A 97 -0.35 12.28 4.53
C ASN A 97 0.96 11.96 3.76
N LEU A 98 2.08 12.61 4.12
CA LEU A 98 3.40 12.31 3.55
C LEU A 98 4.09 11.15 4.27
N PHE A 99 3.79 10.96 5.56
CA PHE A 99 4.48 9.99 6.43
C PHE A 99 3.58 8.82 6.86
N VAL A 100 2.28 9.02 6.83
CA VAL A 100 1.25 8.07 7.24
C VAL A 100 0.34 7.89 6.04
N GLU A 101 0.42 6.70 5.44
CA GLU A 101 -0.50 6.29 4.39
C GLU A 101 -1.90 6.15 5.01
N ASP A 102 -2.82 7.03 4.61
CA ASP A 102 -4.24 6.77 4.83
C ASP A 102 -4.65 5.72 3.82
N VAL A 103 -4.91 4.51 4.33
CA VAL A 103 -5.35 3.37 3.52
C VAL A 103 -6.81 3.59 3.15
N GLU A 104 -7.10 4.59 2.31
CA GLU A 104 -8.32 4.60 1.54
C GLU A 104 -8.11 3.71 0.31
N PRO A 105 -9.01 2.74 0.07
CA PRO A 105 -8.93 1.93 -1.13
C PRO A 105 -9.10 2.82 -2.36
N LEU A 106 -8.31 2.54 -3.40
CA LEU A 106 -8.38 3.26 -4.66
C LEU A 106 -9.78 3.10 -5.26
N LYS A 107 -10.37 4.18 -5.76
CA LYS A 107 -11.70 4.12 -6.39
C LYS A 107 -11.61 4.17 -7.91
N ALA A 108 -12.62 3.63 -8.59
CA ALA A 108 -12.75 3.70 -10.04
C ALA A 108 -12.78 5.16 -10.53
N ALA A 109 -13.40 6.04 -9.74
CA ALA A 109 -13.46 7.48 -10.00
C ALA A 109 -12.07 8.14 -9.94
N ASP A 110 -11.21 7.71 -9.01
CA ASP A 110 -9.87 8.26 -8.83
C ASP A 110 -9.00 7.94 -10.05
N LEU A 111 -8.99 6.67 -10.48
CA LEU A 111 -8.29 6.26 -11.70
C LEU A 111 -8.85 6.98 -12.92
N SER A 112 -10.18 7.04 -13.06
CA SER A 112 -10.80 7.73 -14.19
C SER A 112 -10.46 9.22 -14.27
N ALA A 113 -10.27 9.88 -13.12
CA ALA A 113 -9.93 11.31 -13.06
C ALA A 113 -8.45 11.58 -13.35
N VAL A 114 -7.56 10.65 -13.01
CA VAL A 114 -6.11 10.80 -13.20
C VAL A 114 -5.72 10.72 -14.68
N PHE A 115 -6.39 9.88 -15.48
CA PHE A 115 -6.02 9.65 -16.87
C PHE A 115 -6.64 10.70 -17.83
N GLN A 116 -5.79 11.36 -18.60
CA GLN A 116 -6.21 12.26 -19.67
C GLN A 116 -6.34 11.50 -21.00
N VAL A 117 -7.48 11.65 -21.68
CA VAL A 117 -7.68 11.07 -23.01
C VAL A 117 -7.53 12.16 -24.08
N ASN A 118 -6.63 11.94 -25.02
CA ASN A 118 -6.45 12.82 -26.18
C ASN A 118 -7.30 12.33 -27.34
N PHE A 119 -8.50 12.88 -27.45
CA PHE A 119 -9.43 12.48 -28.49
C PHE A 119 -9.12 13.14 -29.85
N SER A 120 -9.45 12.41 -30.91
CA SER A 120 -9.48 12.90 -32.27
C SER A 120 -10.62 13.90 -32.52
N THR A 121 -10.60 14.52 -33.70
CA THR A 121 -11.55 15.57 -34.09
C THR A 121 -12.99 15.08 -33.95
N PRO A 122 -13.88 15.88 -33.32
CA PRO A 122 -15.31 15.58 -33.21
C PRO A 122 -15.96 15.30 -34.57
N GLY A 123 -16.90 14.34 -34.59
CA GLY A 123 -17.66 13.97 -35.79
C GLY A 123 -16.92 13.04 -36.77
N THR A 124 -15.76 12.50 -36.37
CA THR A 124 -15.06 11.46 -37.15
C THR A 124 -15.41 10.07 -36.62
N HIS A 125 -15.36 9.07 -37.51
CA HIS A 125 -15.54 7.66 -37.10
C HIS A 125 -14.52 7.24 -36.03
N LYS A 126 -13.29 7.74 -36.13
CA LYS A 126 -12.23 7.54 -35.12
C LYS A 126 -12.68 8.03 -33.74
N ARG A 127 -13.30 9.21 -33.66
CA ARG A 127 -13.80 9.77 -32.40
C ARG A 127 -14.89 8.92 -31.76
N GLU A 128 -15.77 8.33 -32.57
CA GLU A 128 -16.82 7.43 -32.09
C GLU A 128 -16.23 6.19 -31.43
N ILE A 129 -15.26 5.55 -32.11
CA ILE A 129 -14.53 4.38 -31.58
C ILE A 129 -13.81 4.76 -30.29
N GLU A 130 -13.04 5.86 -30.27
CA GLU A 130 -12.34 6.31 -29.08
C GLU A 130 -13.30 6.54 -27.90
N SER A 131 -14.45 7.17 -28.15
CA SER A 131 -15.43 7.45 -27.10
C SER A 131 -16.06 6.16 -26.56
N GLN A 132 -16.36 5.19 -27.43
CA GLN A 132 -16.86 3.89 -27.03
C GLN A 132 -15.84 3.11 -26.20
N THR A 133 -14.57 3.05 -26.63
CA THR A 133 -13.50 2.37 -25.89
C THR A 133 -13.28 3.00 -24.51
N ILE A 134 -13.39 4.33 -24.40
CA ILE A 134 -13.31 5.01 -23.10
C ILE A 134 -14.53 4.73 -22.20
N CYS A 135 -15.72 4.58 -22.77
CA CYS A 135 -16.88 4.11 -22.01
C CYS A 135 -16.62 2.70 -21.45
N PHE A 136 -16.16 1.76 -22.29
CA PHE A 136 -15.80 0.42 -21.82
C PHE A 136 -14.73 0.43 -20.74
N TRP A 137 -13.71 1.27 -20.86
CA TRP A 137 -12.70 1.44 -19.82
C TRP A 137 -13.29 1.89 -18.49
N ARG A 138 -14.16 2.90 -18.49
CA ARG A 138 -14.77 3.43 -17.26
C ARG A 138 -15.72 2.44 -16.62
N ASP A 139 -16.55 1.77 -17.41
CA ASP A 139 -17.46 0.72 -16.93
C ASP A 139 -16.67 -0.45 -16.33
N TRP A 140 -15.57 -0.82 -16.97
CA TRP A 140 -14.69 -1.88 -16.48
C TRP A 140 -14.01 -1.53 -15.16
N LEU A 141 -13.58 -0.28 -14.95
CA LEU A 141 -13.05 0.14 -13.65
C LEU A 141 -14.09 -0.01 -12.52
N ILE A 142 -15.37 0.27 -12.80
CA ILE A 142 -16.46 0.07 -11.83
C ILE A 142 -16.63 -1.43 -11.53
N ASP A 143 -16.66 -2.28 -12.55
CA ASP A 143 -16.75 -3.74 -12.35
C ASP A 143 -15.55 -4.30 -11.54
N VAL A 144 -14.36 -3.72 -11.70
CA VAL A 144 -13.19 -4.07 -10.89
C VAL A 144 -13.36 -3.62 -9.43
N GLU A 145 -13.86 -2.40 -9.22
CA GLU A 145 -14.16 -1.86 -7.88
C GLU A 145 -15.22 -2.69 -7.15
N ASP A 146 -16.27 -3.12 -7.84
CA ASP A 146 -17.36 -3.95 -7.33
C ASP A 146 -16.94 -5.43 -7.12
N GLY A 147 -15.72 -5.79 -7.52
CA GLY A 147 -15.15 -7.12 -7.34
C GLY A 147 -15.61 -8.16 -8.37
N GLU A 148 -16.29 -7.76 -9.44
CA GLU A 148 -16.71 -8.68 -10.52
C GLU A 148 -15.54 -9.24 -11.34
N CYS A 149 -14.38 -8.57 -11.26
CA CYS A 149 -13.17 -8.92 -12.01
C CYS A 149 -12.11 -9.68 -11.17
N ALA A 150 -12.48 -10.20 -9.99
CA ALA A 150 -11.53 -10.87 -9.11
C ALA A 150 -10.74 -11.99 -9.83
N PRO A 151 -9.41 -12.10 -9.63
CA PRO A 151 -8.63 -11.43 -8.58
C PRO A 151 -8.01 -10.09 -9.00
N VAL A 152 -8.39 -9.49 -10.13
CA VAL A 152 -7.88 -8.17 -10.54
C VAL A 152 -8.42 -7.08 -9.62
N THR A 153 -7.55 -6.22 -9.12
CA THR A 153 -7.90 -5.04 -8.32
C THR A 153 -7.49 -3.74 -9.02
N LEU A 154 -8.02 -2.60 -8.57
CA LEU A 154 -7.66 -1.28 -9.11
C LEU A 154 -6.17 -0.97 -8.93
N GLU A 155 -5.56 -1.46 -7.86
CA GLU A 155 -4.12 -1.36 -7.62
C GLU A 155 -3.33 -2.13 -8.68
N ASN A 156 -3.79 -3.32 -9.11
CA ASN A 156 -3.14 -4.04 -10.21
C ASN A 156 -3.25 -3.27 -11.53
N VAL A 157 -4.38 -2.59 -11.77
CA VAL A 157 -4.54 -1.74 -12.94
C VAL A 157 -3.53 -0.58 -12.91
N LEU A 158 -3.40 0.08 -11.76
CA LEU A 158 -2.47 1.19 -11.60
C LEU A 158 -1.01 0.74 -11.69
N GLU A 159 -0.68 -0.42 -11.13
CA GLU A 159 0.65 -1.02 -11.19
C GLU A 159 1.03 -1.38 -12.63
N PHE A 160 0.08 -1.94 -13.40
CA PHE A 160 0.29 -2.28 -14.80
C PHE A 160 0.74 -1.07 -15.64
N VAL A 161 0.15 0.11 -15.39
CA VAL A 161 0.38 1.32 -16.18
C VAL A 161 1.45 2.26 -15.61
N SER A 162 1.60 2.34 -14.29
CA SER A 162 2.48 3.33 -13.64
C SER A 162 3.63 2.68 -12.86
N GLY A 163 3.55 1.38 -12.59
CA GLY A 163 4.43 0.68 -11.68
C GLY A 163 4.27 1.02 -10.21
N SER A 164 3.22 1.77 -9.86
CA SER A 164 2.83 2.08 -8.48
C SER A 164 1.47 1.45 -8.19
N SER A 165 1.28 0.92 -6.99
CA SER A 165 -0.01 0.41 -6.53
C SER A 165 -0.94 1.51 -5.97
N SER A 166 -0.44 2.73 -5.81
CA SER A 166 -1.22 3.89 -5.32
C SER A 166 -0.88 5.17 -6.08
N ILE A 167 -1.82 6.13 -6.09
CA ILE A 167 -1.60 7.46 -6.64
C ILE A 167 -0.77 8.23 -5.60
N PRO A 168 0.40 8.83 -5.98
CA PRO A 168 1.20 9.58 -5.03
C PRO A 168 0.41 10.77 -4.43
N PRO A 169 0.67 11.20 -3.19
CA PRO A 169 -0.06 12.29 -2.54
C PRO A 169 -0.09 13.61 -3.34
N ASN A 170 0.95 13.86 -4.12
CA ASN A 170 1.07 15.05 -4.98
C ASN A 170 0.71 14.77 -6.45
N GLY A 171 0.09 13.62 -6.74
CA GLY A 171 -0.14 13.11 -8.09
C GLY A 171 1.13 12.60 -8.76
N PHE A 172 0.99 12.17 -10.00
CA PHE A 172 2.11 11.71 -10.82
C PHE A 172 2.93 12.89 -11.36
N LEU A 173 4.26 12.71 -11.44
CA LEU A 173 5.16 13.73 -12.02
C LEU A 173 4.88 13.99 -13.49
N MET A 174 4.34 12.99 -14.20
CA MET A 174 3.90 13.11 -15.58
C MET A 174 2.42 12.81 -15.65
N GLN A 175 1.72 13.58 -16.49
CA GLN A 175 0.29 13.43 -16.70
C GLN A 175 0.01 12.04 -17.29
N PRO A 176 -0.72 11.17 -16.58
CA PRO A 176 -1.12 9.87 -17.13
C PRO A 176 -2.07 10.06 -18.29
N THR A 177 -1.88 9.30 -19.37
CA THR A 177 -2.69 9.40 -20.58
C THR A 177 -3.22 8.06 -21.07
N ILE A 178 -4.33 8.12 -21.79
CA ILE A 178 -4.88 6.98 -22.52
C ILE A 178 -4.80 7.26 -24.01
N GLU A 179 -4.24 6.29 -24.74
CA GLU A 179 -4.22 6.22 -26.19
C GLU A 179 -5.05 5.03 -26.66
N ILE A 180 -5.75 5.17 -27.77
CA ILE A 180 -6.55 4.09 -28.34
C ILE A 180 -5.77 3.51 -29.52
N LEU A 181 -5.52 2.21 -29.46
CA LEU A 181 -4.81 1.49 -30.52
C LEU A 181 -5.63 1.51 -31.82
N PRO A 182 -4.98 1.51 -32.99
CA PRO A 182 -5.68 1.40 -34.26
C PRO A 182 -6.52 0.13 -34.34
N GLU A 183 -7.74 0.23 -34.87
CA GLU A 183 -8.67 -0.91 -35.01
C GLU A 183 -8.09 -2.04 -35.86
N ASP A 184 -7.31 -1.69 -36.89
CA ASP A 184 -6.66 -2.60 -37.82
C ASP A 184 -5.33 -3.18 -37.32
N SER A 185 -4.90 -2.81 -36.11
CA SER A 185 -3.61 -3.26 -35.54
C SER A 185 -3.57 -4.76 -35.20
N GLY A 186 -4.71 -5.42 -35.11
CA GLY A 186 -4.82 -6.81 -34.65
C GLY A 186 -4.46 -7.03 -33.18
N LYS A 187 -4.25 -5.94 -32.42
CA LYS A 187 -3.92 -5.97 -30.99
C LYS A 187 -5.18 -6.21 -30.17
N ILE A 188 -5.14 -7.22 -29.32
CA ILE A 188 -6.27 -7.62 -28.46
C ILE A 188 -6.04 -7.35 -26.97
N PHE A 189 -4.80 -7.03 -26.56
CA PHE A 189 -4.45 -6.72 -25.18
C PHE A 189 -4.10 -5.25 -25.03
N PRO A 190 -4.33 -4.66 -23.84
CA PRO A 190 -3.76 -3.37 -23.49
C PRO A 190 -2.23 -3.41 -23.45
N GLU A 191 -1.61 -2.28 -23.78
CA GLU A 191 -0.17 -2.06 -23.62
C GLU A 191 0.03 -0.87 -22.68
N ALA A 192 1.12 -0.87 -21.92
CA ALA A 192 1.48 0.23 -21.05
C ALA A 192 2.92 0.69 -21.26
N ASN A 193 3.10 2.00 -21.40
CA ASN A 193 4.39 2.64 -21.28
C ASN A 193 4.51 3.20 -19.87
N THR A 194 5.08 2.41 -18.97
CA THR A 194 5.19 2.75 -17.54
C THR A 194 6.07 3.96 -17.30
N CYS A 195 7.12 4.14 -18.09
CA CYS A 195 7.97 5.32 -17.99
C CYS A 195 7.18 6.59 -18.20
N ASN A 196 6.29 6.63 -19.21
CA ASN A 196 5.48 7.81 -19.57
C ASN A 196 4.05 7.80 -19.00
N ILE A 197 3.68 6.75 -18.27
CA ILE A 197 2.34 6.50 -17.73
C ILE A 197 1.26 6.59 -18.83
N VAL A 198 1.51 5.89 -19.94
CA VAL A 198 0.57 5.83 -21.09
C VAL A 198 -0.06 4.46 -21.14
N LEU A 199 -1.38 4.40 -21.01
CA LEU A 199 -2.18 3.20 -21.23
C LEU A 199 -2.70 3.19 -22.67
N LYS A 200 -2.40 2.13 -23.42
CA LYS A 200 -2.90 1.93 -24.77
C LYS A 200 -4.01 0.90 -24.76
N LEU A 201 -5.22 1.30 -25.12
CA LEU A 201 -6.40 0.44 -25.09
C LEU A 201 -6.69 -0.16 -26.48
N PRO A 202 -6.89 -1.48 -26.58
CA PRO A 202 -7.35 -2.12 -27.81
C PRO A 202 -8.81 -1.77 -28.09
N VAL A 203 -9.17 -1.75 -29.37
CA VAL A 203 -10.57 -1.59 -29.80
C VAL A 203 -11.24 -2.96 -29.80
N HIS A 204 -12.36 -3.08 -29.11
CA HIS A 204 -13.18 -4.29 -29.09
C HIS A 204 -14.61 -3.98 -29.53
N LYS A 205 -15.22 -4.96 -30.21
CA LYS A 205 -16.60 -4.87 -30.72
C LYS A 205 -17.67 -4.80 -29.61
N ASP A 206 -17.37 -5.36 -28.44
CA ASP A 206 -18.30 -5.47 -27.33
C ASP A 206 -17.57 -5.41 -25.99
N TYR A 207 -18.33 -5.00 -24.96
CA TYR A 207 -17.80 -4.79 -23.62
C TYR A 207 -17.27 -6.07 -22.97
N GLN A 208 -17.89 -7.23 -23.21
CA GLN A 208 -17.46 -8.48 -22.58
C GLN A 208 -16.11 -8.94 -23.11
N SER A 209 -15.89 -8.77 -24.42
CA SER A 209 -14.59 -9.00 -25.05
C SER A 209 -13.53 -8.05 -24.47
N PHE A 210 -13.84 -6.76 -24.33
CA PHE A 210 -12.95 -5.78 -23.70
C PHE A 210 -12.58 -6.17 -22.27
N LYS A 211 -13.58 -6.40 -21.41
CA LYS A 211 -13.43 -6.80 -20.01
C LYS A 211 -12.55 -8.05 -19.87
N ALA A 212 -12.81 -9.08 -20.67
CA ALA A 212 -12.04 -10.31 -20.62
C ALA A 212 -10.55 -10.10 -20.97
N GLN A 213 -10.24 -9.35 -22.03
CA GLN A 213 -8.84 -9.14 -22.43
C GLN A 213 -8.09 -8.21 -21.49
N MET A 214 -8.76 -7.19 -20.92
CA MET A 214 -8.18 -6.33 -19.88
C MET A 214 -7.79 -7.15 -18.65
N CYS A 215 -8.69 -8.00 -18.15
CA CYS A 215 -8.40 -8.87 -17.00
C CYS A 215 -7.26 -9.85 -17.30
N ASN A 216 -7.29 -10.52 -18.46
CA ASN A 216 -6.24 -11.46 -18.84
C ASN A 216 -4.88 -10.77 -18.92
N ALA A 217 -4.79 -9.60 -19.54
CA ALA A 217 -3.53 -8.87 -19.69
C ALA A 217 -2.90 -8.53 -18.34
N ILE A 218 -3.70 -8.04 -17.39
CA ILE A 218 -3.20 -7.68 -16.06
C ILE A 218 -2.74 -8.92 -15.29
N LEU A 219 -3.49 -10.02 -15.37
CA LEU A 219 -3.12 -11.27 -14.71
C LEU A 219 -1.88 -11.93 -15.31
N TRP A 220 -1.65 -11.75 -16.62
CA TRP A 220 -0.52 -12.35 -17.33
C TRP A 220 0.72 -11.45 -17.37
N ALA A 221 0.60 -10.18 -16.98
CA ALA A 221 1.69 -9.22 -16.85
C ALA A 221 1.97 -8.88 -15.37
N PRO A 222 2.49 -9.82 -14.56
CA PRO A 222 2.64 -9.66 -13.10
C PRO A 222 3.71 -8.65 -12.66
N THR A 223 4.40 -7.99 -13.60
CA THR A 223 5.43 -6.99 -13.29
C THR A 223 5.19 -5.69 -14.05
N PHE A 224 5.22 -5.65 -15.40
CA PHE A 224 4.92 -4.41 -16.16
C PHE A 224 4.47 -4.63 -17.62
N GLY A 225 3.54 -3.80 -18.09
CA GLY A 225 3.66 -3.03 -19.35
C GLY A 225 3.35 -3.68 -20.71
N VAL A 226 3.43 -5.00 -20.86
CA VAL A 226 3.10 -5.67 -22.15
C VAL A 226 2.58 -7.09 -21.86
N ALA A 227 1.41 -7.41 -22.40
CA ALA A 227 0.85 -8.76 -22.44
C ALA A 227 0.97 -9.38 -23.84
#